data_AF-B9XLR5-F1
#
_entry.id   AF-B9XLR5-F1
#
_cell.length_a   1.000
_cell.length_b   1.000
_cell.length_c   1.000
_cell.angle_alpha   90.00
_cell.angle_beta   90.00
_cell.angle_gamma   90.00
#
_symmetry.space_group_name_H-M   'P 1'
#
loop_
_entity.id
_entity.type
_entity.pdbx_description
1 polymer ?
#
loop_
_entity_poly.entity_id
_entity_poly.type
_entity_poly.pdbx_seq_one_letter_code
_entity_poly.pdbx_strand_id
1 'polypeptide(L)'
;MDGFADAIKELEELNYPGIADPKLRIATLLRPTDGLNHSAALQYELGVQAGNTSASQLRLPEEYNGLGYQNLISIVFRLMAFRDSWMRKGKAAKMSVLQTEKKTLLAPLHLVIVEEPEAHLHPQVQQVFVRKAYDILRTHPDLEDKTTLRTQLLVSTHSSHVAHECPFSSLRYFRRLAAPTDGVPTSAVINLSEVFGPNDKTEKFVTRYIQAVHCDLFFADGAILVEGDAERILVPHFIRKHFPKLHRSYVTVMQVGGSHAHRLQSLIEHLGLTTLIITDIDTGEAGGHHKSIPPMLGDGQVTNNATLKMWHPREKLFDKLIELDEKAKVKTSDFPQFSVRVAYQIPVSVQLEPTATVAEALPSTFEDALAFENLELFRNTGGNVIEGGDLVERFKAILNTPPVITELAKEISEAVRKTKGKAEFALDLLLIKEDLAKVKVPKYIENGLEWLECQLSENEQLVLQSAKTSTSAPAASVAPTEEALSPATVLA
;
A
#
# COMPACT_ATOMS: atom_id res chain seq x y z
N MET A 1 37.62 2.52 -28.13
CA MET A 1 36.40 1.85 -27.62
C MET A 1 36.40 1.74 -26.09
N ASP A 2 37.51 2.02 -25.40
CA ASP A 2 37.63 1.80 -23.94
C ASP A 2 36.97 2.85 -23.04
N GLY A 3 36.56 4.00 -23.57
CA GLY A 3 36.07 5.13 -22.76
C GLY A 3 34.69 4.92 -22.09
N PHE A 4 33.94 3.89 -22.49
CA PHE A 4 32.62 3.56 -21.93
C PHE A 4 32.59 2.21 -21.20
N ALA A 5 33.72 1.51 -21.12
CA ALA A 5 33.78 0.19 -20.49
C ALA A 5 33.37 0.25 -19.01
N ASP A 6 33.85 1.26 -18.28
CA ASP A 6 33.49 1.47 -16.87
C ASP A 6 32.00 1.77 -16.71
N ALA A 7 31.42 2.56 -17.61
CA ALA A 7 30.00 2.89 -17.58
C ALA A 7 29.09 1.71 -17.92
N ILE A 8 29.51 0.83 -18.84
CA ILE A 8 28.80 -0.41 -19.14
C ILE A 8 28.86 -1.36 -17.95
N LYS A 9 30.01 -1.44 -17.25
CA LYS A 9 30.15 -2.26 -16.05
C LYS A 9 29.27 -1.75 -14.90
N GLU A 10 29.21 -0.44 -14.68
CA GLU A 10 28.27 0.16 -13.70
C GLU A 10 26.81 -0.12 -14.07
N LEU A 11 26.47 -0.18 -15.36
CA LEU A 11 25.14 -0.53 -15.84
C LEU A 11 24.82 -2.04 -15.64
N GLU A 12 25.80 -2.93 -15.81
CA GLU A 12 25.67 -4.37 -15.51
C GLU A 12 25.37 -4.61 -14.02
N GLU A 13 25.87 -3.77 -13.12
CA GLU A 13 25.55 -3.82 -11.69
C GLU A 13 24.10 -3.42 -11.35
N LEU A 14 23.38 -2.79 -12.30
CA LEU A 14 21.94 -2.57 -12.24
C LEU A 14 21.13 -3.79 -12.70
N ASN A 15 21.77 -4.95 -12.85
CA ASN A 15 21.17 -6.14 -13.44
C ASN A 15 20.63 -5.86 -14.85
N TYR A 16 21.36 -5.01 -15.60
CA TYR A 16 21.03 -4.60 -16.95
C TYR A 16 22.17 -4.92 -17.93
N PRO A 17 21.88 -5.49 -19.12
CA PRO A 17 20.60 -6.06 -19.51
C PRO A 17 20.25 -7.25 -18.61
N GLY A 18 18.96 -7.54 -18.43
CA GLY A 18 18.49 -8.64 -17.58
C GLY A 18 19.10 -10.00 -17.96
N ILE A 19 18.94 -11.01 -17.11
CA ILE A 19 19.61 -12.33 -17.26
C ILE A 19 19.39 -12.97 -18.65
N ALA A 20 18.23 -12.74 -19.27
CA ALA A 20 17.87 -13.26 -20.59
C ALA A 20 17.98 -12.22 -21.72
N ASP A 21 18.36 -10.98 -21.40
CA ASP A 21 18.35 -9.87 -22.36
C ASP A 21 19.70 -9.74 -23.09
N PRO A 22 19.67 -9.26 -24.35
CA PRO A 22 20.86 -9.12 -25.18
C PRO A 22 21.83 -8.06 -24.63
N LYS A 23 23.14 -8.37 -24.64
CA LYS A 23 24.19 -7.47 -24.13
C LYS A 23 24.27 -6.17 -24.93
N LEU A 24 24.52 -5.08 -24.20
CA LEU A 24 24.66 -3.73 -24.76
C LEU A 24 26.03 -3.55 -25.40
N ARG A 25 26.06 -2.98 -26.61
CA ARG A 25 27.30 -2.55 -27.26
C ARG A 25 27.12 -1.18 -27.90
N ILE A 26 28.03 -0.26 -27.61
CA ILE A 26 28.07 1.05 -28.26
C ILE A 26 28.82 0.91 -29.59
N ALA A 27 28.18 1.34 -30.68
CA ALA A 27 28.78 1.36 -32.01
C ALA A 27 28.62 2.73 -32.67
N THR A 28 29.60 3.14 -33.47
CA THR A 28 29.46 4.33 -34.29
C THR A 28 28.49 4.05 -35.44
N LEU A 29 27.41 4.81 -35.55
CA LEU A 29 26.46 4.68 -36.65
C LEU A 29 26.87 5.64 -37.76
N LEU A 30 27.28 5.08 -38.90
CA LEU A 30 27.58 5.84 -40.11
C LEU A 30 26.35 5.83 -41.01
N ARG A 31 25.53 6.89 -40.95
CA ARG A 31 24.47 7.12 -41.93
C ARG A 31 25.07 7.90 -43.11
N PRO A 32 24.94 7.44 -44.37
CA PRO A 32 25.53 8.12 -45.53
C PRO A 32 25.06 9.56 -45.75
N THR A 33 23.93 9.95 -45.15
CA THR A 33 23.36 11.29 -45.18
C THR A 33 23.96 12.24 -44.14
N ASP A 34 24.58 11.68 -43.10
CA ASP A 34 25.24 12.44 -42.05
C ASP A 34 26.71 12.58 -42.47
N GLY A 35 27.19 13.81 -42.71
CA GLY A 35 28.61 14.06 -43.00
C GLY A 35 29.54 13.64 -41.85
N LEU A 36 30.75 14.21 -41.74
CA LEU A 36 31.76 13.89 -40.69
C LEU A 36 31.31 14.09 -39.22
N ASN A 37 30.06 14.46 -38.98
CA ASN A 37 29.41 14.44 -37.67
C ASN A 37 28.65 13.12 -37.50
N HIS A 38 29.26 12.13 -36.87
CA HIS A 38 28.61 10.84 -36.59
C HIS A 38 28.15 10.77 -35.14
N SER A 39 26.86 10.50 -34.92
CA SER A 39 26.33 10.12 -33.61
C SER A 39 26.64 8.65 -33.32
N ALA A 40 27.13 8.34 -32.13
CA ALA A 40 27.19 6.95 -31.66
C ALA A 40 25.76 6.45 -31.38
N ALA A 41 25.47 5.19 -31.73
CA ALA A 41 24.18 4.56 -31.46
C ALA A 41 24.37 3.32 -30.57
N LEU A 42 23.39 3.03 -29.71
CA LEU A 42 23.38 1.80 -28.91
C LEU A 42 22.85 0.65 -29.78
N GLN A 43 23.55 -0.49 -29.73
CA GLN A 43 23.17 -1.71 -30.44
C GLN A 43 23.14 -2.88 -29.45
N TYR A 44 22.20 -3.80 -29.66
CA TYR A 44 22.02 -4.99 -28.83
C TYR A 44 22.46 -6.24 -29.57
N GLU A 45 23.28 -7.09 -28.95
CA GLU A 45 23.72 -8.35 -29.56
C GLU A 45 22.71 -9.48 -29.26
N LEU A 46 22.00 -9.92 -30.29
CA LEU A 46 21.09 -11.07 -30.24
C LEU A 46 21.88 -12.38 -30.33
N GLY A 47 22.03 -13.04 -29.19
CA GLY A 47 22.48 -14.43 -29.09
C GLY A 47 23.96 -14.61 -28.80
N VAL A 48 24.25 -15.18 -27.62
CA VAL A 48 25.50 -15.93 -27.37
C VAL A 48 25.15 -17.41 -27.55
N GLN A 49 25.11 -17.92 -28.79
CA GLN A 49 25.18 -19.37 -28.96
C GLN A 49 26.63 -19.78 -28.72
N ALA A 50 26.87 -20.39 -27.57
CA ALA A 50 28.13 -21.03 -27.22
C ALA A 50 28.44 -22.11 -28.27
N GLY A 51 29.40 -21.83 -29.16
CA GLY A 51 30.01 -22.87 -29.99
C GLY A 51 30.30 -22.55 -31.46
N ASN A 52 29.89 -21.40 -32.01
CA ASN A 52 30.19 -21.09 -33.43
C ASN A 52 30.76 -19.68 -33.63
N THR A 53 32.10 -19.62 -33.73
CA THR A 53 32.91 -18.42 -33.95
C THR A 53 32.78 -17.76 -35.34
N SER A 54 31.73 -18.07 -36.10
CA SER A 54 31.56 -17.56 -37.48
C SER A 54 30.14 -17.12 -37.84
N ALA A 55 29.18 -17.16 -36.92
CA ALA A 55 27.85 -16.58 -37.19
C ALA A 55 27.91 -15.06 -36.96
N SER A 56 27.53 -14.28 -37.98
CA SER A 56 27.37 -12.83 -37.86
C SER A 56 26.50 -12.53 -36.62
N GLN A 57 27.10 -11.89 -35.61
CA GLN A 57 26.37 -11.46 -34.42
C GLN A 57 25.19 -10.60 -34.89
N LEU A 58 23.97 -11.11 -34.75
CA LEU A 58 22.78 -10.37 -35.11
C LEU A 58 22.66 -9.20 -34.15
N ARG A 59 22.50 -7.98 -34.68
CA ARG A 59 22.43 -6.77 -33.88
C ARG A 59 21.13 -6.04 -34.17
N LEU A 60 20.46 -5.61 -33.10
CA LEU A 60 19.29 -4.75 -33.20
C LEU A 60 19.66 -3.31 -32.84
N PRO A 61 19.14 -2.31 -33.59
CA PRO A 61 19.17 -0.91 -33.19
C PRO A 61 18.40 -0.66 -31.89
N GLU A 62 18.72 0.44 -31.21
CA GLU A 62 18.04 0.89 -30.00
C GLU A 62 16.54 1.15 -30.15
N GLU A 63 16.08 1.47 -31.36
CA GLU A 63 14.67 1.69 -31.70
C GLU A 63 13.79 0.44 -31.49
N TYR A 64 14.40 -0.74 -31.47
CA TYR A 64 13.71 -2.01 -31.18
C TYR A 64 13.76 -2.40 -29.71
N ASN A 65 14.32 -1.55 -28.84
CA ASN A 65 14.28 -1.73 -27.40
C ASN A 65 13.08 -0.99 -26.79
N GLY A 66 12.51 -1.54 -25.71
CA GLY A 66 11.40 -0.91 -25.00
C GLY A 66 11.80 0.47 -24.46
N LEU A 67 10.88 1.44 -24.55
CA LEU A 67 11.03 2.82 -24.05
C LEU A 67 11.58 2.89 -22.61
N GLY A 68 11.18 1.95 -21.74
CA GLY A 68 11.69 1.87 -20.38
C GLY A 68 13.20 1.67 -20.29
N TYR A 69 13.77 0.81 -21.13
CA TYR A 69 15.21 0.55 -21.09
C TYR A 69 16.01 1.74 -21.61
N GLN A 70 15.52 2.43 -22.65
CA GLN A 70 16.12 3.67 -23.12
C GLN A 70 16.11 4.75 -22.02
N ASN A 71 14.99 4.87 -21.29
CA ASN A 71 14.86 5.80 -20.18
C ASN A 71 15.83 5.49 -19.05
N LEU A 72 15.91 4.22 -18.61
CA LEU A 72 16.85 3.80 -17.57
C LEU A 72 18.30 4.14 -17.94
N ILE A 73 18.73 3.75 -19.15
CA ILE A 73 20.08 4.02 -19.64
C ILE A 73 20.36 5.52 -19.65
N SER A 74 19.42 6.30 -20.18
CA SER A 74 19.53 7.76 -20.23
C SER A 74 19.70 8.38 -18.84
N ILE A 75 18.87 7.98 -17.87
CA ILE A 75 18.94 8.49 -16.50
C ILE A 75 20.29 8.11 -15.87
N VAL A 76 20.73 6.87 -15.99
CA VAL A 76 22.00 6.40 -15.41
C VAL A 76 23.19 7.18 -15.98
N PHE A 77 23.28 7.33 -17.30
CA PHE A 77 24.34 8.12 -17.91
C PHE A 77 24.31 9.59 -17.49
N ARG A 78 23.12 10.18 -17.28
CA ARG A 78 22.99 11.54 -16.76
C ARG A 78 23.50 11.64 -15.32
N LEU A 79 23.16 10.69 -14.45
CA LEU A 79 23.67 10.65 -13.06
C LEU A 79 25.20 10.54 -13.04
N MET A 80 25.78 9.66 -13.87
CA MET A 80 27.23 9.52 -14.01
C MET A 80 27.87 10.82 -14.52
N ALA A 81 27.32 11.42 -15.58
CA ALA A 81 27.83 12.67 -16.14
C ALA A 81 27.76 13.83 -15.13
N PHE A 82 26.70 13.89 -14.32
CA PHE A 82 26.51 14.92 -13.29
C PHE A 82 27.55 14.76 -12.16
N ARG A 83 27.71 13.54 -11.64
CA ARG A 83 28.78 13.19 -10.68
C ARG A 83 30.15 13.54 -11.22
N ASP A 84 30.48 13.11 -12.43
CA ASP A 84 31.80 13.29 -13.02
C ASP A 84 32.10 14.77 -13.33
N SER A 85 31.07 15.56 -13.64
CA SER A 85 31.19 17.02 -13.79
C SER A 85 31.49 17.70 -12.46
N TRP A 86 30.83 17.29 -11.37
CA TRP A 86 31.10 17.79 -10.03
C TRP A 86 32.51 17.40 -9.57
N MET A 87 32.91 16.15 -9.77
CA MET A 87 34.25 15.64 -9.43
C MET A 87 35.33 16.05 -10.43
N ARG A 88 34.96 16.74 -11.51
CA ARG A 88 35.82 17.19 -12.61
C ARG A 88 36.67 16.06 -13.22
N LYS A 89 36.12 14.86 -13.41
CA LYS A 89 36.77 13.78 -14.16
C LYS A 89 36.75 14.07 -15.68
N GLY A 90 37.74 13.57 -16.42
CA GLY A 90 37.77 13.62 -17.89
C GLY A 90 38.00 15.02 -18.49
N LYS A 91 37.15 15.46 -19.43
CA LYS A 91 37.30 16.77 -20.13
C LYS A 91 37.16 17.97 -19.18
N ALA A 92 36.42 17.82 -18.07
CA ALA A 92 36.25 18.85 -17.05
C ALA A 92 37.57 19.17 -16.29
N ALA A 93 38.42 18.17 -16.05
CA ALA A 93 39.78 18.39 -15.53
C ALA A 93 40.64 19.23 -16.49
N LYS A 94 40.47 19.06 -17.80
CA LYS A 94 41.27 19.79 -18.81
C LYS A 94 40.92 21.28 -18.88
N MET A 95 39.68 21.66 -18.57
CA MET A 95 39.28 23.06 -18.48
C MET A 95 39.87 23.78 -17.24
N SER A 96 40.02 23.08 -16.12
CA SER A 96 40.62 23.67 -14.92
C SER A 96 42.14 23.87 -15.04
N VAL A 97 42.82 23.11 -15.89
CA VAL A 97 44.27 23.26 -16.12
C VAL A 97 44.60 24.58 -16.84
N LEU A 98 43.67 25.13 -17.64
CA LEU A 98 43.83 26.43 -18.31
C LEU A 98 43.58 27.64 -17.39
N GLN A 99 43.10 27.43 -16.16
CA GLN A 99 42.88 28.48 -15.16
C GLN A 99 43.78 28.25 -13.93
N THR A 100 45.05 28.64 -14.06
CA THR A 100 46.16 28.22 -13.18
C THR A 100 46.20 28.87 -11.78
N GLU A 101 45.17 29.55 -11.25
CA GLU A 101 45.36 30.29 -9.97
C GLU A 101 44.25 30.21 -8.91
N LYS A 102 43.26 29.32 -9.03
CA LYS A 102 42.41 28.99 -7.87
C LYS A 102 42.35 27.49 -7.71
N LYS A 103 42.81 26.98 -6.56
CA LYS A 103 42.30 25.73 -5.99
C LYS A 103 40.78 25.92 -5.86
N THR A 104 40.05 25.67 -6.93
CA THR A 104 38.61 25.83 -7.00
C THR A 104 38.03 24.74 -6.13
N LEU A 105 37.77 25.09 -4.87
CA LEU A 105 37.13 24.25 -3.87
C LEU A 105 35.92 23.56 -4.51
N LEU A 106 35.85 22.24 -4.39
CA LEU A 106 34.67 21.49 -4.77
C LEU A 106 33.52 21.94 -3.87
N ALA A 107 32.34 22.15 -4.44
CA ALA A 107 31.16 22.42 -3.64
C ALA A 107 30.95 21.23 -2.68
N PRO A 108 30.82 21.46 -1.37
CA PRO A 108 30.74 20.38 -0.38
C PRO A 108 29.41 19.60 -0.46
N LEU A 109 28.38 20.20 -1.05
CA LEU A 109 27.07 19.60 -1.27
C LEU A 109 26.81 19.37 -2.76
N HIS A 110 26.34 18.17 -3.09
CA HIS A 110 25.90 17.75 -4.39
C HIS A 110 24.44 17.29 -4.29
N LEU A 111 23.53 18.15 -4.70
CA LEU A 111 22.10 17.87 -4.70
C LEU A 111 21.66 17.39 -6.08
N VAL A 112 21.03 16.21 -6.12
CA VAL A 112 20.46 15.61 -7.32
C VAL A 112 18.98 15.42 -7.09
N ILE A 113 18.16 15.92 -8.02
CA ILE A 113 16.71 15.78 -7.99
C ILE A 113 16.30 14.99 -9.22
N VAL A 114 15.52 13.93 -9.00
CA VAL A 114 14.97 13.08 -10.06
C VAL A 114 13.47 13.09 -9.92
N GLU A 115 12.79 13.58 -10.95
CA GLU A 115 11.33 13.64 -10.99
C GLU A 115 10.79 12.40 -11.71
N GLU A 116 9.88 11.68 -11.04
CA GLU A 116 9.13 10.53 -11.58
C GLU A 116 9.98 9.56 -12.42
N PRO A 117 11.06 8.97 -11.86
CA PRO A 117 11.93 8.07 -12.60
C PRO A 117 11.21 6.82 -13.14
N GLU A 118 10.05 6.48 -12.62
CA GLU A 118 9.24 5.33 -12.99
C GLU A 118 8.60 5.41 -14.38
N ALA A 119 8.59 6.58 -15.02
CA ALA A 119 7.94 6.77 -16.31
C ALA A 119 8.46 5.77 -17.37
N HIS A 120 7.56 4.91 -17.85
CA HIS A 120 7.81 3.81 -18.78
C HIS A 120 8.74 2.68 -18.27
N LEU A 121 9.11 2.66 -16.99
CA LEU A 121 9.89 1.58 -16.38
C LEU A 121 9.00 0.46 -15.86
N HIS A 122 9.46 -0.78 -16.06
CA HIS A 122 8.87 -1.94 -15.41
C HIS A 122 9.04 -1.86 -13.88
N PRO A 123 8.07 -2.27 -13.05
CA PRO A 123 8.13 -2.12 -11.59
C PRO A 123 9.43 -2.60 -10.93
N GLN A 124 9.92 -3.78 -11.31
CA GLN A 124 11.18 -4.35 -10.81
C GLN A 124 12.39 -3.47 -11.16
N VAL A 125 12.36 -2.81 -12.32
CA VAL A 125 13.41 -1.87 -12.74
C VAL A 125 13.34 -0.59 -11.91
N GLN A 126 12.15 -0.12 -11.55
CA GLN A 126 11.98 1.04 -10.65
C GLN A 126 12.64 0.79 -9.30
N GLN A 127 12.42 -0.41 -8.74
CA GLN A 127 13.04 -0.82 -7.48
C GLN A 127 14.58 -0.84 -7.56
N VAL A 128 15.11 -1.48 -8.60
CA VAL A 128 16.57 -1.57 -8.81
C VAL A 128 17.17 -0.18 -9.03
N PHE A 129 16.50 0.68 -9.78
CA PHE A 129 16.94 2.05 -10.03
C PHE A 129 17.12 2.82 -8.73
N VAL A 130 16.10 2.88 -7.88
CA VAL A 130 16.13 3.67 -6.64
C VAL A 130 17.22 3.18 -5.69
N ARG A 131 17.37 1.85 -5.57
CA ARG A 131 18.41 1.22 -4.75
C ARG A 131 19.82 1.61 -5.20
N LYS A 132 20.02 1.82 -6.50
CA LYS A 132 21.35 2.00 -7.09
C LYS A 132 21.66 3.42 -7.52
N ALA A 133 20.66 4.27 -7.72
CA ALA A 133 20.85 5.65 -8.17
C ALA A 133 21.75 6.43 -7.21
N TYR A 134 21.55 6.24 -5.90
CA TYR A 134 22.40 6.85 -4.88
C TYR A 134 23.84 6.29 -4.93
N ASP A 135 23.99 4.98 -5.07
CA ASP A 135 25.31 4.33 -5.19
C ASP A 135 26.09 4.87 -6.39
N ILE A 136 25.45 4.97 -7.57
CA ILE A 136 26.06 5.51 -8.80
C ILE A 136 26.64 6.91 -8.55
N LEU A 137 25.90 7.77 -7.85
CA LEU A 137 26.35 9.13 -7.53
C LEU A 137 27.53 9.16 -6.53
N ARG A 138 27.79 8.06 -5.84
CA ARG A 138 28.85 7.90 -4.84
C ARG A 138 30.01 7.02 -5.30
N THR A 139 29.90 6.33 -6.44
CA THR A 139 30.96 5.56 -7.09
C THR A 139 32.10 6.46 -7.59
N HIS A 140 32.92 6.93 -6.66
CA HIS A 140 34.13 7.71 -6.90
C HIS A 140 35.05 7.58 -5.67
N PRO A 141 36.39 7.39 -5.83
CA PRO A 141 37.31 7.18 -4.69
C PRO A 141 37.33 8.31 -3.64
N ASP A 142 36.94 9.52 -4.04
CA ASP A 142 36.80 10.70 -3.15
C ASP A 142 35.39 10.91 -2.58
N LEU A 143 34.42 10.13 -3.06
CA LEU A 143 33.06 10.11 -2.56
C LEU A 143 32.91 8.88 -1.66
N GLU A 144 32.47 7.71 -2.13
CA GLU A 144 32.36 6.47 -1.33
C GLU A 144 32.02 6.74 0.16
N ASP A 145 32.86 6.32 1.10
CA ASP A 145 32.66 6.46 2.56
C ASP A 145 33.06 7.83 3.14
N LYS A 146 33.64 8.73 2.33
CA LYS A 146 34.12 10.03 2.80
C LYS A 146 32.98 11.01 3.02
N THR A 147 32.97 11.66 4.17
CA THR A 147 31.91 12.60 4.60
C THR A 147 32.18 14.06 4.23
N THR A 148 33.35 14.37 3.68
CA THR A 148 33.78 15.72 3.29
C THR A 148 32.97 16.30 2.13
N LEU A 149 32.50 15.43 1.23
CA LEU A 149 31.66 15.77 0.09
C LEU A 149 30.36 14.98 0.17
N ARG A 150 29.23 15.68 0.33
CA ARG A 150 27.92 15.10 0.59
C ARG A 150 27.09 15.07 -0.68
N THR A 151 26.58 13.89 -1.02
CA THR A 151 25.57 13.71 -2.05
C THR A 151 24.20 13.62 -1.38
N GLN A 152 23.22 14.36 -1.90
CA GLN A 152 21.82 14.23 -1.56
C GLN A 152 21.02 13.88 -2.81
N LEU A 153 20.25 12.80 -2.76
CA LEU A 153 19.34 12.39 -3.83
C LEU A 153 17.90 12.60 -3.37
N LEU A 154 17.18 13.45 -4.08
CA LEU A 154 15.75 13.68 -3.92
C LEU A 154 15.01 13.03 -5.09
N VAL A 155 14.05 12.15 -4.80
CA VAL A 155 13.22 11.52 -5.83
C VAL A 155 11.77 11.85 -5.58
N SER A 156 11.05 12.42 -6.54
CA SER A 156 9.58 12.44 -6.49
C SER A 156 9.02 11.21 -7.19
N THR A 157 7.97 10.61 -6.63
CA THR A 157 7.37 9.39 -7.19
C THR A 157 5.88 9.30 -6.88
N HIS A 158 5.15 8.69 -7.81
CA HIS A 158 3.80 8.17 -7.61
C HIS A 158 3.77 6.63 -7.58
N SER A 159 4.93 5.98 -7.57
CA SER A 159 5.05 4.52 -7.58
C SER A 159 5.19 3.95 -6.17
N SER A 160 4.26 3.07 -5.81
CA SER A 160 4.37 2.25 -4.60
C SER A 160 5.59 1.32 -4.61
N HIS A 161 6.11 0.96 -5.79
CA HIS A 161 7.32 0.15 -5.93
C HIS A 161 8.59 0.94 -5.58
N VAL A 162 8.63 2.24 -5.87
CA VAL A 162 9.74 3.11 -5.45
C VAL A 162 9.69 3.33 -3.94
N ALA A 163 8.51 3.64 -3.40
CA ALA A 163 8.31 3.83 -1.96
C ALA A 163 8.68 2.58 -1.15
N HIS A 164 8.38 1.39 -1.69
CA HIS A 164 8.71 0.08 -1.10
C HIS A 164 10.21 -0.10 -0.82
N GLU A 165 11.09 0.31 -1.74
CA GLU A 165 12.54 0.14 -1.59
C GLU A 165 13.17 1.15 -0.64
N CYS A 166 12.43 2.18 -0.22
CA CYS A 166 12.96 3.25 0.59
C CYS A 166 12.74 2.99 2.08
N PRO A 167 13.73 3.30 2.94
CA PRO A 167 13.51 3.34 4.38
C PRO A 167 12.41 4.36 4.72
N PHE A 168 11.54 4.03 5.67
CA PHE A 168 10.46 4.93 6.10
C PHE A 168 10.96 6.30 6.56
N SER A 169 12.13 6.35 7.20
CA SER A 169 12.75 7.60 7.63
C SER A 169 13.09 8.57 6.48
N SER A 170 13.26 8.04 5.26
CA SER A 170 13.56 8.81 4.05
C SER A 170 12.32 9.24 3.28
N LEU A 171 11.13 8.75 3.65
CA LEU A 171 9.89 9.07 2.96
C LEU A 171 9.29 10.37 3.52
N ARG A 172 8.84 11.24 2.62
CA ARG A 172 8.04 12.43 2.93
C ARG A 172 6.78 12.36 2.09
N TYR A 173 5.65 12.31 2.78
CA TYR A 173 4.35 12.15 2.14
C TYR A 173 3.69 13.51 1.92
N PHE A 174 3.33 13.81 0.68
CA PHE A 174 2.70 15.08 0.30
C PHE A 174 1.19 14.90 0.22
N ARG A 175 0.51 15.25 1.31
CA ARG A 175 -0.95 15.20 1.34
C ARG A 175 -1.54 16.54 0.94
N ARG A 176 -2.34 16.54 -0.13
CA ARG A 176 -3.14 17.70 -0.50
C ARG A 176 -4.28 17.90 0.49
N LEU A 177 -4.39 19.11 1.04
CA LEU A 177 -5.52 19.52 1.87
C LEU A 177 -6.50 20.33 1.01
N ALA A 178 -7.80 20.17 1.28
CA ALA A 178 -8.82 21.01 0.66
C ALA A 178 -8.54 22.48 1.03
N ALA A 179 -8.67 23.40 0.07
CA ALA A 179 -8.49 24.80 0.41
C ALA A 179 -9.64 25.25 1.32
N PRO A 180 -9.36 26.06 2.36
CA PRO A 180 -10.43 26.76 3.08
C PRO A 180 -11.21 27.65 2.11
N THR A 181 -12.39 28.10 2.51
CA THR A 181 -13.43 28.69 1.63
C THR A 181 -12.99 29.89 0.77
N ASP A 182 -11.82 30.49 1.03
CA ASP A 182 -11.17 31.55 0.23
C ASP A 182 -9.64 31.36 0.11
N GLY A 183 -9.15 30.13 0.23
CA GLY A 183 -7.72 29.82 0.29
C GLY A 183 -7.14 29.22 -0.98
N VAL A 184 -5.80 29.23 -1.06
CA VAL A 184 -5.07 28.39 -2.01
C VAL A 184 -5.01 26.97 -1.44
N PRO A 185 -5.20 25.91 -2.26
CA PRO A 185 -4.94 24.54 -1.82
C PRO A 185 -3.55 24.44 -1.21
N THR A 186 -3.45 23.88 -0.01
CA THR A 186 -2.17 23.66 0.67
C THR A 186 -1.84 22.18 0.71
N SER A 187 -0.56 21.86 0.90
CA SER A 187 -0.12 20.50 1.12
C SER A 187 0.48 20.38 2.51
N ALA A 188 0.09 19.35 3.24
CA ALA A 188 0.79 18.92 4.44
C ALA A 188 1.92 17.98 4.03
N VAL A 189 3.14 18.30 4.46
CA VAL A 189 4.28 17.39 4.33
C VAL A 189 4.37 16.57 5.59
N ILE A 190 4.14 15.27 5.46
CA ILE A 190 4.14 14.34 6.59
C ILE A 190 5.48 13.63 6.61
N ASN A 191 6.20 13.79 7.72
CA ASN A 191 7.49 13.16 7.92
C ASN A 191 7.33 11.76 8.52
N LEU A 192 7.56 10.71 7.71
CA LEU A 192 7.39 9.34 8.18
C LEU A 192 8.45 8.90 9.21
N SER A 193 9.52 9.67 9.44
CA SER A 193 10.43 9.42 10.55
C SER A 193 9.84 9.77 11.91
N GLU A 194 8.78 10.57 11.97
CA GLU A 194 8.15 11.04 13.22
C GLU A 194 6.94 10.18 13.63
N VAL A 195 6.44 9.34 12.72
CA VAL A 195 5.25 8.50 12.93
C VAL A 195 5.46 7.50 14.08
N PHE A 196 6.68 7.01 14.23
CA PHE A 196 7.05 6.08 15.29
C PHE A 196 8.19 6.65 16.11
N GLY A 197 8.07 6.60 17.44
CA GLY A 197 9.14 7.02 18.33
C GLY A 197 10.40 6.16 18.15
N PRO A 198 11.59 6.68 18.49
CA PRO A 198 12.85 5.98 18.26
C PRO A 198 12.88 4.61 18.97
N ASN A 199 13.15 3.53 18.21
CA ASN A 199 13.36 2.16 18.70
C ASN A 199 12.12 1.41 19.21
N ASP A 200 10.91 1.75 18.76
CA ASP A 200 9.73 0.98 19.16
C ASP A 200 9.63 -0.37 18.41
N LYS A 201 9.21 -1.43 19.10
CA LYS A 201 8.86 -2.71 18.45
C LYS A 201 7.74 -2.51 17.42
N THR A 202 6.88 -1.51 17.65
CA THR A 202 5.82 -1.07 16.74
C THR A 202 6.41 -0.52 15.44
N GLU A 203 7.45 0.31 15.49
CA GLU A 203 8.16 0.82 14.31
C GLU A 203 8.65 -0.34 13.43
N LYS A 204 9.40 -1.28 14.03
CA LYS A 204 9.91 -2.45 13.30
C LYS A 204 8.81 -3.31 12.72
N PHE A 205 7.68 -3.45 13.43
CA PHE A 205 6.53 -4.17 12.94
C PHE A 205 5.92 -3.45 11.74
N VAL A 206 5.56 -2.17 11.87
CA VAL A 206 4.87 -1.42 10.82
C VAL A 206 5.78 -1.17 9.63
N THR A 207 7.04 -0.79 9.82
CA THR A 207 8.00 -0.64 8.72
C THR A 207 8.13 -1.94 7.95
N ARG A 208 8.38 -3.08 8.61
CA ARG A 208 8.52 -4.37 7.88
C ARG A 208 7.22 -4.81 7.24
N TYR A 209 6.09 -4.60 7.91
CA TYR A 209 4.79 -5.07 7.46
C TYR A 209 4.26 -4.23 6.28
N ILE A 210 4.35 -2.90 6.34
CA ILE A 210 3.95 -2.01 5.25
C ILE A 210 4.93 -2.08 4.09
N GLN A 211 6.25 -2.12 4.36
CA GLN A 211 7.24 -2.36 3.29
C GLN A 211 6.92 -3.67 2.59
N ALA A 212 6.69 -4.77 3.30
CA ALA A 212 6.53 -6.06 2.63
C ALA A 212 5.26 -6.20 1.74
N VAL A 213 4.17 -5.47 2.02
CA VAL A 213 2.87 -5.82 1.45
C VAL A 213 2.00 -4.63 1.00
N HIS A 214 2.18 -3.41 1.55
CA HIS A 214 1.13 -2.38 1.45
C HIS A 214 1.62 -0.93 1.29
N CYS A 215 2.66 -0.69 0.48
CA CYS A 215 3.04 0.69 0.12
C CYS A 215 1.97 1.42 -0.72
N ASP A 216 0.98 0.70 -1.23
CA ASP A 216 -0.21 1.27 -1.89
C ASP A 216 -1.03 2.16 -0.94
N LEU A 217 -0.90 1.97 0.38
CA LEU A 217 -1.58 2.79 1.40
C LEU A 217 -1.28 4.28 1.27
N PHE A 218 -0.06 4.65 0.81
CA PHE A 218 0.32 6.05 0.63
C PHE A 218 -0.42 6.73 -0.52
N PHE A 219 -0.93 5.95 -1.47
CA PHE A 219 -1.60 6.46 -2.67
C PHE A 219 -3.11 6.22 -2.64
N ALA A 220 -3.65 5.74 -1.53
CA ALA A 220 -5.06 5.43 -1.38
C ALA A 220 -5.89 6.68 -1.00
N ASP A 221 -7.09 6.78 -1.55
CA ASP A 221 -8.12 7.74 -1.09
C ASP A 221 -8.63 7.33 0.31
N GLY A 222 -8.66 6.03 0.58
CA GLY A 222 -9.06 5.45 1.86
C GLY A 222 -8.57 4.03 2.06
N ALA A 223 -8.60 3.56 3.30
CA ALA A 223 -8.16 2.22 3.66
C ALA A 223 -9.26 1.40 4.33
N ILE A 224 -9.25 0.09 4.09
CA ILE A 224 -10.06 -0.89 4.79
C ILE A 224 -9.10 -1.87 5.46
N LEU A 225 -9.00 -1.81 6.79
CA LEU A 225 -8.24 -2.77 7.58
C LEU A 225 -9.13 -3.94 7.94
N VAL A 226 -8.77 -5.14 7.51
CA VAL A 226 -9.51 -6.36 7.82
C VAL A 226 -8.69 -7.30 8.70
N GLU A 227 -9.36 -8.06 9.55
CA GLU A 227 -8.71 -8.93 10.52
C GLU A 227 -8.10 -10.19 9.89
N GLY A 228 -8.87 -10.90 9.04
CA GLY A 228 -8.51 -12.21 8.50
C GLY A 228 -8.51 -12.31 6.98
N ASP A 229 -8.16 -13.51 6.50
CA ASP A 229 -8.16 -13.85 5.07
C ASP A 229 -9.57 -13.90 4.49
N ALA A 230 -10.57 -14.27 5.30
CA ALA A 230 -11.95 -14.41 4.83
C ALA A 230 -12.50 -13.06 4.33
N GLU A 231 -12.33 -12.02 5.14
CA GLU A 231 -12.71 -10.66 4.83
C GLU A 231 -11.86 -10.10 3.68
N ARG A 232 -10.55 -10.37 3.65
CA ARG A 232 -9.67 -9.96 2.55
C ARG A 232 -10.15 -10.50 1.21
N ILE A 233 -10.70 -11.71 1.18
CA ILE A 233 -11.23 -12.36 -0.02
C ILE A 233 -12.62 -11.82 -0.38
N LEU A 234 -13.52 -11.68 0.60
CA LEU A 234 -14.95 -11.41 0.36
C LEU A 234 -15.30 -9.92 0.29
N VAL A 235 -14.67 -9.06 1.09
CA VAL A 235 -14.95 -7.61 1.10
C VAL A 235 -14.76 -6.96 -0.28
N PRO A 236 -13.68 -7.23 -1.03
CA PRO A 236 -13.54 -6.70 -2.40
C PRO A 236 -14.68 -7.11 -3.33
N HIS A 237 -15.24 -8.31 -3.14
CA HIS A 237 -16.40 -8.75 -3.91
C HIS A 237 -17.65 -7.95 -3.54
N PHE A 238 -17.92 -7.78 -2.24
CA PHE A 238 -19.06 -7.00 -1.77
C PHE A 238 -19.01 -5.55 -2.29
N ILE A 239 -17.84 -4.93 -2.28
CA ILE A 239 -17.62 -3.58 -2.83
C ILE A 239 -17.96 -3.54 -4.32
N ARG A 240 -17.41 -4.46 -5.12
CA ARG A 240 -17.65 -4.52 -6.57
C ARG A 240 -19.14 -4.66 -6.91
N LYS A 241 -19.88 -5.38 -6.07
CA LYS A 241 -21.29 -5.71 -6.31
C LYS A 241 -22.26 -4.62 -5.83
N HIS A 242 -22.11 -4.19 -4.59
CA HIS A 242 -23.10 -3.37 -3.88
C HIS A 242 -22.69 -1.90 -3.77
N PHE A 243 -21.40 -1.58 -3.93
CA PHE A 243 -20.84 -0.24 -3.72
C PHE A 243 -20.09 0.27 -4.96
N PRO A 244 -20.81 0.58 -6.06
CA PRO A 244 -20.18 0.92 -7.33
C PRO A 244 -19.39 2.23 -7.32
N LYS A 245 -19.67 3.18 -6.40
CA LYS A 245 -18.83 4.38 -6.27
C LYS A 245 -17.55 4.03 -5.53
N LEU A 246 -17.66 3.34 -4.39
CA LEU A 246 -16.51 2.87 -3.64
C LEU A 246 -15.58 1.98 -4.48
N HIS A 247 -16.12 1.16 -5.39
CA HIS A 247 -15.33 0.34 -6.31
C HIS A 247 -14.49 1.17 -7.31
N ARG A 248 -14.88 2.40 -7.60
CA ARG A 248 -14.16 3.32 -8.50
C ARG A 248 -13.14 4.19 -7.76
N SER A 249 -13.25 4.29 -6.44
CA SER A 249 -12.31 5.01 -5.59
C SER A 249 -11.02 4.21 -5.39
N TYR A 250 -9.91 4.90 -5.10
CA TYR A 250 -8.62 4.26 -4.83
C TYR A 250 -8.56 3.75 -3.38
N VAL A 251 -9.31 2.68 -3.08
CA VAL A 251 -9.37 2.10 -1.73
C VAL A 251 -8.46 0.88 -1.60
N THR A 252 -7.58 0.90 -0.59
CA THR A 252 -6.71 -0.25 -0.26
C THR A 252 -7.35 -1.13 0.80
N VAL A 253 -7.49 -2.43 0.52
CA VAL A 253 -7.89 -3.44 1.51
C VAL A 253 -6.64 -4.13 2.06
N MET A 254 -6.39 -4.02 3.36
CA MET A 254 -5.20 -4.53 4.04
C MET A 254 -5.56 -5.48 5.18
N GLN A 255 -5.00 -6.70 5.17
CA GLN A 255 -5.25 -7.71 6.20
C GLN A 255 -4.19 -7.67 7.29
N VAL A 256 -4.56 -7.22 8.49
CA VAL A 256 -3.63 -7.04 9.62
C VAL A 256 -3.21 -8.32 10.34
N GLY A 257 -3.81 -9.46 10.00
CA GLY A 257 -3.41 -10.78 10.51
C GLY A 257 -3.76 -10.98 11.98
N GLY A 258 -5.03 -10.76 12.33
CA GLY A 258 -5.57 -10.78 13.70
C GLY A 258 -5.91 -9.38 14.23
N SER A 259 -6.23 -9.27 15.52
CA SER A 259 -6.63 -8.03 16.19
C SER A 259 -5.47 -7.03 16.46
N HIS A 260 -4.65 -6.79 15.44
CA HIS A 260 -3.44 -5.95 15.49
C HIS A 260 -3.57 -4.60 14.78
N ALA A 261 -4.76 -4.23 14.30
CA ALA A 261 -4.97 -2.94 13.62
C ALA A 261 -4.53 -1.74 14.46
N HIS A 262 -4.67 -1.79 15.80
CA HIS A 262 -4.16 -0.76 16.71
C HIS A 262 -2.67 -0.40 16.53
N ARG A 263 -1.83 -1.30 16.00
CA ARG A 263 -0.41 -1.01 15.75
C ARG A 263 -0.21 -0.02 14.61
N LEU A 264 -1.19 0.10 13.73
CA LEU A 264 -1.20 1.04 12.61
C LEU A 264 -1.83 2.38 12.97
N GLN A 265 -2.34 2.53 14.20
CA GLN A 265 -2.99 3.75 14.67
C GLN A 265 -2.14 4.98 14.38
N SER A 266 -0.88 4.99 14.84
CA SER A 266 0.00 6.14 14.67
C SER A 266 0.21 6.47 13.19
N LEU A 267 0.35 5.45 12.32
CA LEU A 267 0.53 5.68 10.89
C LEU A 267 -0.72 6.27 10.25
N ILE A 268 -1.88 5.68 10.48
CA ILE A 268 -3.15 6.11 9.87
C ILE A 268 -3.52 7.53 10.32
N GLU A 269 -3.38 7.83 11.61
CA GLU A 269 -3.70 9.15 12.16
C GLU A 269 -2.72 10.22 11.66
N HIS A 270 -1.44 9.87 11.49
CA HIS A 270 -0.41 10.81 11.04
C HIS A 270 -0.42 11.04 9.53
N LEU A 271 -0.71 10.00 8.72
CA LEU A 271 -1.05 10.13 7.30
C LEU A 271 -2.36 10.91 7.11
N GLY A 272 -3.24 10.80 8.11
CA GLY A 272 -4.61 11.27 8.11
C GLY A 272 -5.43 10.69 6.97
N LEU A 273 -5.35 9.37 6.85
CA LEU A 273 -6.05 8.58 5.85
C LEU A 273 -7.44 8.18 6.37
N THR A 274 -8.47 8.34 5.55
CA THR A 274 -9.82 7.89 5.88
C THR A 274 -9.84 6.36 5.94
N THR A 275 -10.14 5.78 7.10
CA THR A 275 -9.94 4.34 7.33
C THR A 275 -11.15 3.68 7.96
N LEU A 276 -11.62 2.59 7.34
CA LEU A 276 -12.57 1.65 7.93
C LEU A 276 -11.81 0.46 8.51
N ILE A 277 -12.13 0.05 9.73
CA ILE A 277 -11.56 -1.13 10.37
C ILE A 277 -12.68 -2.15 10.54
N ILE A 278 -12.55 -3.31 9.92
CA ILE A 278 -13.45 -4.46 10.05
C ILE A 278 -12.74 -5.47 10.94
N THR A 279 -13.29 -5.74 12.12
CA THR A 279 -12.64 -6.58 13.13
C THR A 279 -13.67 -7.36 13.94
N ASP A 280 -13.24 -8.51 14.45
CA ASP A 280 -14.06 -9.37 15.29
C ASP A 280 -14.17 -8.80 16.72
N ILE A 281 -15.34 -8.96 17.34
CA ILE A 281 -15.53 -8.60 18.75
C ILE A 281 -14.65 -9.48 19.65
N ASP A 282 -14.50 -10.76 19.32
CA ASP A 282 -13.78 -11.76 20.11
C ASP A 282 -14.13 -11.73 21.61
N THR A 283 -15.32 -12.21 21.97
CA THR A 283 -15.78 -12.27 23.37
C THR A 283 -14.95 -13.23 24.23
N GLY A 284 -14.62 -12.78 25.45
CA GLY A 284 -13.83 -13.52 26.43
C GLY A 284 -14.32 -13.32 27.86
N GLU A 285 -13.95 -14.26 28.73
CA GLU A 285 -14.25 -14.20 30.17
C GLU A 285 -13.61 -12.95 30.82
N ALA A 286 -14.31 -12.31 31.76
CA ALA A 286 -13.80 -11.11 32.45
C ALA A 286 -12.55 -11.38 33.30
N GLY A 287 -12.40 -12.61 33.80
CA GLY A 287 -11.28 -13.03 34.66
C GLY A 287 -10.25 -13.92 33.95
N GLY A 288 -9.06 -14.01 34.54
CA GLY A 288 -8.01 -14.94 34.11
C GLY A 288 -7.34 -14.57 32.78
N HIS A 289 -7.11 -15.57 31.92
CA HIS A 289 -6.48 -15.40 30.60
C HIS A 289 -7.46 -14.96 29.50
N HIS A 290 -8.63 -14.44 29.89
CA HIS A 290 -9.72 -14.05 28.98
C HIS A 290 -10.04 -15.14 27.96
N LYS A 291 -10.32 -16.35 28.46
CA LYS A 291 -10.64 -17.49 27.60
C LYS A 291 -11.79 -17.10 26.67
N SER A 292 -11.61 -17.36 25.39
CA SER A 292 -12.60 -17.01 24.38
C SER A 292 -13.89 -17.82 24.61
N ILE A 293 -15.02 -17.14 24.76
CA ILE A 293 -16.34 -17.74 25.03
C ILE A 293 -17.40 -17.18 24.06
N PRO A 294 -18.49 -17.92 23.77
CA PRO A 294 -19.59 -17.40 22.98
C PRO A 294 -20.22 -16.14 23.60
N PRO A 295 -20.67 -15.18 22.77
CA PRO A 295 -21.24 -13.92 23.23
C PRO A 295 -22.55 -14.13 24.00
N MET A 296 -22.69 -13.47 25.14
CA MET A 296 -23.90 -13.48 25.96
C MET A 296 -24.11 -12.12 26.64
N LEU A 297 -25.30 -11.53 26.47
CA LEU A 297 -25.66 -10.25 27.09
C LEU A 297 -25.85 -10.40 28.60
N GLY A 298 -25.34 -9.42 29.36
CA GLY A 298 -25.53 -9.35 30.82
C GLY A 298 -24.64 -10.31 31.63
N ASP A 299 -23.73 -11.04 30.97
CA ASP A 299 -22.80 -11.98 31.59
C ASP A 299 -21.45 -11.32 31.97
N GLY A 300 -21.34 -9.99 31.77
CA GLY A 300 -20.14 -9.22 32.13
C GLY A 300 -18.91 -9.53 31.27
N GLN A 301 -19.12 -10.07 30.06
CA GLN A 301 -18.06 -10.48 29.15
C GLN A 301 -17.24 -9.29 28.63
N VAL A 302 -15.99 -9.57 28.24
CA VAL A 302 -15.06 -8.56 27.72
C VAL A 302 -14.57 -8.90 26.32
N THR A 303 -14.15 -7.90 25.55
CA THR A 303 -13.50 -8.11 24.25
C THR A 303 -12.01 -8.45 24.40
N ASN A 304 -11.56 -9.44 23.64
CA ASN A 304 -10.15 -9.76 23.48
C ASN A 304 -9.46 -8.90 22.42
N ASN A 305 -10.23 -8.21 21.57
CA ASN A 305 -9.73 -7.40 20.48
C ASN A 305 -8.97 -6.15 20.97
N ALA A 306 -7.67 -6.08 20.67
CA ALA A 306 -6.85 -4.95 21.12
C ALA A 306 -7.22 -3.62 20.43
N THR A 307 -7.75 -3.65 19.21
CA THR A 307 -8.23 -2.46 18.50
C THR A 307 -9.38 -1.79 19.24
N LEU A 308 -10.39 -2.58 19.64
CA LEU A 308 -11.54 -2.08 20.40
C LEU A 308 -11.13 -1.53 21.77
N LYS A 309 -10.13 -2.15 22.41
CA LYS A 309 -9.62 -1.74 23.73
C LYS A 309 -8.72 -0.52 23.71
N MET A 310 -7.86 -0.38 22.70
CA MET A 310 -6.74 0.58 22.72
C MET A 310 -6.92 1.73 21.73
N TRP A 311 -7.44 1.46 20.54
CA TRP A 311 -7.55 2.47 19.48
C TRP A 311 -8.88 3.21 19.56
N HIS A 312 -9.98 2.53 19.20
CA HIS A 312 -11.34 3.06 19.18
C HIS A 312 -12.33 1.88 19.24
N PRO A 313 -13.42 1.94 20.01
CA PRO A 313 -13.91 3.04 20.85
C PRO A 313 -13.24 3.17 22.23
N ARG A 314 -12.27 2.30 22.56
CA ARG A 314 -11.65 2.17 23.90
C ARG A 314 -12.60 1.61 24.95
N GLU A 315 -13.49 0.72 24.53
CA GLU A 315 -14.42 0.01 25.40
C GLU A 315 -14.01 -1.46 25.54
N LYS A 316 -14.15 -1.98 26.76
CA LYS A 316 -13.78 -3.37 27.09
C LYS A 316 -14.97 -4.29 27.25
N LEU A 317 -16.10 -3.75 27.70
CA LEU A 317 -17.29 -4.53 28.04
C LEU A 317 -18.07 -4.84 26.76
N PHE A 318 -18.42 -6.11 26.58
CA PHE A 318 -19.19 -6.57 25.42
C PHE A 318 -20.55 -5.90 25.33
N ASP A 319 -21.31 -5.87 26.43
CA ASP A 319 -22.64 -5.25 26.48
C ASP A 319 -22.61 -3.79 26.03
N LYS A 320 -21.60 -3.03 26.49
CA LYS A 320 -21.42 -1.63 26.07
C LYS A 320 -21.09 -1.52 24.59
N LEU A 321 -20.25 -2.39 24.04
CA LEU A 321 -19.87 -2.37 22.63
C LEU A 321 -21.09 -2.58 21.72
N ILE A 322 -22.01 -3.48 22.09
CA ILE A 322 -23.23 -3.73 21.33
C ILE A 322 -24.16 -2.51 21.35
N GLU A 323 -24.25 -1.83 22.49
CA GLU A 323 -25.13 -0.67 22.67
C GLU A 323 -24.58 0.63 22.06
N LEU A 324 -23.36 0.62 21.48
CA LEU A 324 -22.77 1.83 20.92
C LEU A 324 -23.49 2.29 19.64
N ASP A 325 -23.90 3.56 19.66
CA ASP A 325 -24.40 4.27 18.49
C ASP A 325 -23.38 4.31 17.35
N GLU A 326 -23.86 4.37 16.10
CA GLU A 326 -23.00 4.43 14.91
C GLU A 326 -22.03 5.61 14.92
N LYS A 327 -22.42 6.75 15.51
CA LYS A 327 -21.53 7.92 15.65
C LYS A 327 -20.39 7.66 16.64
N ALA A 328 -20.63 6.89 17.69
CA ALA A 328 -19.61 6.54 18.69
C ALA A 328 -18.58 5.55 18.13
N LYS A 329 -18.90 4.85 17.02
CA LYS A 329 -17.97 3.99 16.29
C LYS A 329 -17.01 4.75 15.36
N VAL A 330 -17.16 6.07 15.25
CA VAL A 330 -16.31 6.95 14.42
C VAL A 330 -15.43 7.82 15.31
N LYS A 331 -14.14 7.89 14.96
CA LYS A 331 -13.16 8.82 15.50
C LYS A 331 -12.75 9.78 14.40
N THR A 332 -12.99 11.06 14.59
CA THR A 332 -12.52 12.12 13.70
C THR A 332 -11.55 13.05 14.42
N SER A 333 -10.71 13.72 13.65
CA SER A 333 -9.81 14.77 14.12
C SER A 333 -9.70 15.82 13.02
N ASP A 334 -9.66 17.09 13.41
CA ASP A 334 -9.50 18.21 12.48
C ASP A 334 -8.02 18.48 12.16
N PHE A 335 -7.11 18.21 13.11
CA PHE A 335 -5.66 18.39 12.94
C PHE A 335 -4.86 17.32 13.73
N PRO A 336 -4.17 16.38 13.05
CA PRO A 336 -4.24 16.09 11.62
C PRO A 336 -5.66 15.69 11.21
N GLN A 337 -6.12 16.13 10.03
CA GLN A 337 -7.44 15.79 9.50
C GLN A 337 -7.50 14.29 9.23
N PHE A 338 -8.33 13.53 9.95
CA PHE A 338 -8.55 12.11 9.69
C PHE A 338 -9.92 11.64 10.17
N SER A 339 -10.40 10.55 9.57
CA SER A 339 -11.64 9.87 9.92
C SER A 339 -11.39 8.37 9.99
N VAL A 340 -11.58 7.76 11.16
CA VAL A 340 -11.46 6.31 11.38
C VAL A 340 -12.78 5.78 11.90
N ARG A 341 -13.32 4.72 11.30
CA ARG A 341 -14.49 4.00 11.82
C ARG A 341 -14.15 2.56 12.09
N VAL A 342 -14.66 2.01 13.19
CA VAL A 342 -14.58 0.58 13.49
C VAL A 342 -15.93 -0.08 13.29
N ALA A 343 -15.95 -1.16 12.53
CA ALA A 343 -17.08 -2.01 12.23
C ALA A 343 -16.81 -3.39 12.83
N TYR A 344 -17.70 -3.81 13.72
CA TYR A 344 -17.68 -5.10 14.41
C TYR A 344 -19.11 -5.61 14.55
N GLN A 345 -19.26 -6.88 14.91
CA GLN A 345 -20.53 -7.61 14.93
C GLN A 345 -21.61 -6.88 15.73
N ILE A 346 -22.85 -6.92 15.23
CA ILE A 346 -24.05 -6.39 15.90
C ILE A 346 -25.10 -7.50 16.00
N PRO A 347 -26.08 -7.41 16.91
CA PRO A 347 -27.18 -8.37 16.98
C PRO A 347 -27.90 -8.51 15.63
N VAL A 348 -28.10 -9.76 15.18
CA VAL A 348 -28.77 -10.09 13.92
C VAL A 348 -30.16 -10.62 14.22
N SER A 349 -31.19 -9.99 13.64
CA SER A 349 -32.56 -10.48 13.74
C SER A 349 -32.75 -11.71 12.86
N VAL A 350 -32.94 -12.86 13.48
CA VAL A 350 -33.06 -14.16 12.81
C VAL A 350 -34.48 -14.69 12.93
N GLN A 351 -35.04 -15.11 11.81
CA GLN A 351 -36.29 -15.83 11.74
C GLN A 351 -36.04 -17.24 11.17
N LEU A 352 -36.09 -18.27 12.03
CA LEU A 352 -35.78 -19.65 11.64
C LEU A 352 -36.87 -20.31 10.78
N GLU A 353 -38.13 -19.92 10.94
CA GLU A 353 -39.24 -20.43 10.14
C GLU A 353 -40.18 -19.26 9.81
N PRO A 354 -40.88 -19.26 8.67
CA PRO A 354 -41.83 -18.20 8.31
C PRO A 354 -42.90 -17.93 9.38
N THR A 355 -43.17 -18.91 10.24
CA THR A 355 -44.14 -18.86 11.34
C THR A 355 -43.51 -18.66 12.71
N ALA A 356 -42.18 -18.69 12.83
CA ALA A 356 -41.47 -18.50 14.11
C ALA A 356 -41.33 -17.03 14.47
N THR A 357 -41.23 -16.75 15.77
CA THR A 357 -40.89 -15.44 16.31
C THR A 357 -39.47 -15.07 15.92
N VAL A 358 -39.27 -13.81 15.49
CA VAL A 358 -37.93 -13.23 15.30
C VAL A 358 -37.21 -13.24 16.64
N ALA A 359 -36.00 -13.80 16.69
CA ALA A 359 -35.11 -13.65 17.83
C ALA A 359 -33.74 -13.13 17.40
N GLU A 360 -32.99 -12.60 18.35
CA GLU A 360 -31.69 -12.02 18.09
C GLU A 360 -30.59 -13.06 18.27
N ALA A 361 -29.77 -13.24 17.23
CA ALA A 361 -28.53 -13.97 17.30
C ALA A 361 -27.37 -12.99 17.56
N LEU A 362 -26.41 -13.39 18.39
CA LEU A 362 -25.23 -12.60 18.72
C LEU A 362 -24.02 -13.21 18.02
N PRO A 363 -23.57 -12.66 16.88
CA PRO A 363 -22.31 -13.07 16.27
C PRO A 363 -21.10 -12.47 17.01
N SER A 364 -19.98 -13.16 16.93
CA SER A 364 -18.70 -12.74 17.51
C SER A 364 -17.55 -12.67 16.51
N THR A 365 -17.71 -13.30 15.34
CA THR A 365 -16.72 -13.32 14.26
C THR A 365 -17.34 -12.96 12.91
N PHE A 366 -16.52 -12.85 11.86
CA PHE A 366 -17.04 -12.64 10.52
C PHE A 366 -17.90 -13.83 10.03
N GLU A 367 -17.46 -15.06 10.29
CA GLU A 367 -18.08 -16.26 9.74
C GLU A 367 -19.47 -16.53 10.34
N ASP A 368 -19.63 -16.33 11.66
CA ASP A 368 -20.93 -16.52 12.31
C ASP A 368 -21.93 -15.42 11.90
N ALA A 369 -21.48 -14.16 11.80
CA ALA A 369 -22.30 -13.06 11.27
C ALA A 369 -22.78 -13.34 9.85
N LEU A 370 -21.90 -13.82 8.98
CA LEU A 370 -22.25 -14.18 7.60
C LEU A 370 -23.26 -15.33 7.55
N ALA A 371 -23.10 -16.34 8.43
CA ALA A 371 -24.02 -17.46 8.53
C ALA A 371 -25.43 -17.03 8.95
N PHE A 372 -25.57 -16.18 9.97
CA PHE A 372 -26.88 -15.71 10.44
C PHE A 372 -27.62 -14.83 9.41
N GLU A 373 -26.89 -14.01 8.66
CA GLU A 373 -27.48 -13.16 7.62
C GLU A 373 -27.91 -13.95 6.38
N ASN A 374 -27.36 -15.15 6.19
CA ASN A 374 -27.55 -16.00 5.02
C ASN A 374 -28.04 -17.41 5.37
N LEU A 375 -29.00 -17.56 6.28
CA LEU A 375 -29.48 -18.88 6.71
C LEU A 375 -29.97 -19.79 5.57
N GLU A 376 -30.72 -19.24 4.61
CA GLU A 376 -31.27 -20.00 3.48
C GLU A 376 -30.17 -20.62 2.61
N LEU A 377 -29.06 -19.88 2.47
CA LEU A 377 -27.88 -20.30 1.72
C LEU A 377 -27.27 -21.56 2.35
N PHE A 378 -27.07 -21.56 3.68
CA PHE A 378 -26.46 -22.68 4.39
C PHE A 378 -27.43 -23.82 4.74
N ARG A 379 -28.75 -23.62 4.62
CA ARG A 379 -29.76 -24.69 4.78
C ARG A 379 -29.99 -25.52 3.51
N ASN A 380 -29.29 -25.23 2.41
CA ASN A 380 -29.49 -25.84 1.10
C ASN A 380 -30.96 -25.78 0.61
N THR A 381 -31.71 -24.75 1.02
CA THR A 381 -33.11 -24.60 0.62
C THR A 381 -33.17 -23.84 -0.71
N GLY A 382 -34.02 -24.28 -1.65
CA GLY A 382 -34.22 -23.55 -2.93
C GLY A 382 -33.26 -23.89 -4.08
N GLY A 383 -32.55 -25.03 -4.05
CA GLY A 383 -31.67 -25.48 -5.15
C GLY A 383 -30.21 -25.03 -5.05
N ASN A 384 -29.88 -24.27 -4.01
CA ASN A 384 -28.55 -23.76 -3.72
C ASN A 384 -27.76 -24.77 -2.89
N VAL A 385 -27.10 -25.70 -3.58
CA VAL A 385 -26.18 -26.64 -2.93
C VAL A 385 -24.79 -26.00 -2.93
N ILE A 386 -24.33 -25.56 -1.77
CA ILE A 386 -22.94 -25.15 -1.57
C ILE A 386 -22.16 -26.41 -1.22
N GLU A 387 -21.35 -26.95 -2.12
CA GLU A 387 -20.34 -27.92 -1.71
C GLU A 387 -19.16 -27.13 -1.12
N GLY A 388 -18.72 -27.48 0.10
CA GLY A 388 -17.66 -26.75 0.79
C GLY A 388 -16.91 -27.63 1.76
N GLY A 389 -15.86 -27.07 2.35
CA GLY A 389 -15.04 -27.71 3.36
C GLY A 389 -15.73 -27.85 4.72
N ASP A 390 -14.93 -28.15 5.74
CA ASP A 390 -15.38 -28.54 7.08
C ASP A 390 -16.33 -27.53 7.75
N LEU A 391 -16.11 -26.21 7.58
CA LEU A 391 -16.96 -25.19 8.22
C LEU A 391 -18.36 -25.12 7.58
N VAL A 392 -18.44 -25.20 6.25
CA VAL A 392 -19.72 -25.16 5.52
C VAL A 392 -20.57 -26.38 5.87
N GLU A 393 -19.96 -27.57 5.93
CA GLU A 393 -20.66 -28.81 6.30
C GLU A 393 -21.14 -28.78 7.76
N ARG A 394 -20.37 -28.21 8.69
CA ARG A 394 -20.81 -28.00 10.07
C ARG A 394 -21.99 -27.04 10.16
N PHE A 395 -21.95 -25.92 9.43
CA PHE A 395 -23.08 -24.97 9.41
C PHE A 395 -24.36 -25.64 8.89
N LYS A 396 -24.26 -26.44 7.81
CA LYS A 396 -25.40 -27.23 7.32
C LYS A 396 -25.96 -28.18 8.38
N ALA A 397 -25.09 -28.92 9.07
CA ALA A 397 -25.53 -29.87 10.08
C ALA A 397 -26.25 -29.18 11.25
N ILE A 398 -25.67 -28.09 11.74
CA ILE A 398 -26.19 -27.31 12.87
C ILE A 398 -27.54 -26.65 12.50
N LEU A 399 -27.64 -26.06 11.30
CA LEU A 399 -28.86 -25.37 10.84
C LEU A 399 -30.05 -26.29 10.54
N ASN A 400 -29.81 -27.60 10.42
CA ASN A 400 -30.84 -28.63 10.22
C ASN A 400 -31.31 -29.30 11.54
N THR A 401 -30.83 -28.83 12.69
CA THR A 401 -31.10 -29.35 14.05
C THR A 401 -32.12 -28.42 14.78
N PRO A 402 -32.84 -28.86 15.85
CA PRO A 402 -34.01 -28.15 16.43
C PRO A 402 -33.79 -26.68 16.90
N PRO A 403 -34.87 -25.91 17.15
CA PRO A 403 -34.99 -24.50 16.72
C PRO A 403 -34.70 -23.45 17.80
N VAL A 404 -33.83 -23.71 18.78
CA VAL A 404 -33.51 -22.69 19.79
C VAL A 404 -32.37 -21.81 19.28
N ILE A 405 -32.66 -20.56 18.93
CA ILE A 405 -31.70 -19.61 18.34
C ILE A 405 -30.46 -19.41 19.24
N THR A 406 -30.64 -19.40 20.55
CA THR A 406 -29.52 -19.25 21.50
C THR A 406 -28.60 -20.47 21.51
N GLU A 407 -29.15 -21.68 21.36
CA GLU A 407 -28.36 -22.92 21.27
C GLU A 407 -27.66 -22.99 19.91
N LEU A 408 -28.39 -22.66 18.83
CA LEU A 408 -27.84 -22.56 17.48
C LEU A 408 -26.66 -21.59 17.43
N ALA A 409 -26.80 -20.41 18.02
CA ALA A 409 -25.75 -19.41 18.00
C ALA A 409 -24.49 -19.87 18.76
N LYS A 410 -24.69 -20.58 19.87
CA LYS A 410 -23.60 -21.21 20.61
C LYS A 410 -22.90 -22.28 19.79
N GLU A 411 -23.64 -23.16 19.12
CA GLU A 411 -23.09 -24.23 18.29
C GLU A 411 -22.31 -23.69 17.08
N ILE A 412 -22.84 -22.67 16.39
CA ILE A 412 -22.16 -22.01 15.27
C ILE A 412 -20.85 -21.36 15.76
N SER A 413 -20.90 -20.60 16.87
CA SER A 413 -19.71 -19.97 17.44
C SER A 413 -18.66 -21.01 17.83
N GLU A 414 -19.07 -22.13 18.44
CA GLU A 414 -18.16 -23.24 18.75
C GLU A 414 -17.59 -23.91 17.50
N ALA A 415 -18.37 -24.07 16.43
CA ALA A 415 -17.94 -24.65 15.18
C ALA A 415 -16.85 -23.79 14.52
N VAL A 416 -17.06 -22.47 14.44
CA VAL A 416 -16.07 -21.52 13.92
C VAL A 416 -14.78 -21.57 14.73
N ARG A 417 -14.89 -21.54 16.07
CA ARG A 417 -13.71 -21.56 16.97
C ARG A 417 -12.89 -22.85 16.89
N LYS A 418 -13.53 -23.98 16.59
CA LYS A 418 -12.87 -25.28 16.42
C LYS A 418 -12.24 -25.43 15.03
N THR A 419 -12.64 -24.63 14.06
CA THR A 419 -12.14 -24.73 12.68
C THR A 419 -10.91 -23.85 12.46
N LYS A 420 -9.89 -24.41 11.82
CA LYS A 420 -8.64 -23.68 11.47
C LYS A 420 -8.70 -23.01 10.09
N GLY A 421 -9.68 -23.37 9.25
CA GLY A 421 -9.77 -22.97 7.84
C GLY A 421 -10.73 -21.79 7.57
N LYS A 422 -10.50 -20.62 8.18
CA LYS A 422 -11.29 -19.40 7.84
C LYS A 422 -11.12 -18.98 6.37
N ALA A 423 -9.90 -19.13 5.83
CA ALA A 423 -9.63 -18.87 4.42
C ALA A 423 -10.31 -19.88 3.48
N GLU A 424 -10.35 -21.16 3.87
CA GLU A 424 -11.05 -22.22 3.13
C GLU A 424 -12.54 -21.90 3.03
N PHE A 425 -13.17 -21.49 4.13
CA PHE A 425 -14.56 -21.05 4.15
C PHE A 425 -14.84 -19.93 3.13
N ALA A 426 -13.97 -18.92 3.03
CA ALA A 426 -14.15 -17.85 2.05
C ALA A 426 -13.96 -18.34 0.60
N LEU A 427 -13.05 -19.28 0.36
CA LEU A 427 -12.86 -19.90 -0.95
C LEU A 427 -14.07 -20.75 -1.35
N ASP A 428 -14.65 -21.50 -0.41
CA ASP A 428 -15.87 -22.29 -0.65
C ASP A 428 -17.03 -21.40 -1.10
N LEU A 429 -17.16 -20.23 -0.47
CA LEU A 429 -18.18 -19.26 -0.86
C LEU A 429 -17.94 -18.73 -2.28
N LEU A 430 -16.70 -18.53 -2.71
CA LEU A 430 -16.38 -18.12 -4.09
C LEU A 430 -16.73 -19.18 -5.15
N LEU A 431 -16.85 -20.45 -4.75
CA LEU A 431 -17.17 -21.58 -5.63
C LEU A 431 -18.68 -21.82 -5.80
N ILE A 432 -19.52 -21.03 -5.12
CA ILE A 432 -20.97 -21.13 -5.25
C ILE A 432 -21.36 -20.94 -6.72
N LYS A 433 -22.10 -21.91 -7.27
CA LYS A 433 -22.55 -21.93 -8.67
C LYS A 433 -23.48 -20.77 -9.02
N GLU A 434 -24.20 -20.23 -8.03
CA GLU A 434 -24.97 -19.01 -8.18
C GLU A 434 -24.09 -17.77 -8.05
N ASP A 435 -24.54 -16.67 -8.64
CA ASP A 435 -23.88 -15.37 -8.52
C ASP A 435 -23.74 -15.00 -7.03
N LEU A 436 -22.50 -14.83 -6.55
CA LEU A 436 -22.15 -14.36 -5.20
C LEU A 436 -22.93 -13.08 -4.82
N ALA A 437 -23.54 -12.39 -5.81
CA ALA A 437 -24.61 -11.40 -5.66
C ALA A 437 -25.61 -11.64 -4.55
N LYS A 438 -26.02 -12.90 -4.38
CA LYS A 438 -27.14 -13.25 -3.51
C LYS A 438 -26.71 -13.36 -2.05
N VAL A 439 -25.40 -13.44 -1.80
CA VAL A 439 -24.85 -13.42 -0.45
C VAL A 439 -25.06 -12.02 0.14
N LYS A 440 -25.88 -11.92 1.17
CA LYS A 440 -26.09 -10.69 1.92
C LYS A 440 -24.82 -10.35 2.70
N VAL A 441 -24.38 -9.11 2.54
CA VAL A 441 -23.26 -8.54 3.30
C VAL A 441 -23.70 -8.40 4.77
N PRO A 442 -22.89 -8.84 5.75
CA PRO A 442 -23.22 -8.62 7.16
C PRO A 442 -23.47 -7.15 7.46
N LYS A 443 -24.54 -6.84 8.18
CA LYS A 443 -25.03 -5.45 8.30
C LYS A 443 -24.01 -4.47 8.85
N TYR A 444 -23.14 -4.91 9.76
CA TYR A 444 -22.07 -4.06 10.30
C TYR A 444 -21.00 -3.69 9.25
N ILE A 445 -20.67 -4.60 8.33
CA ILE A 445 -19.75 -4.34 7.21
C ILE A 445 -20.44 -3.42 6.21
N GLU A 446 -21.70 -3.71 5.87
CA GLU A 446 -22.49 -2.87 4.96
C GLU A 446 -22.52 -1.41 5.46
N ASN A 447 -22.91 -1.20 6.71
CA ASN A 447 -22.93 0.13 7.32
C ASN A 447 -21.54 0.78 7.26
N GLY A 448 -20.47 0.02 7.55
CA GLY A 448 -19.09 0.48 7.49
C GLY A 448 -18.67 0.96 6.10
N LEU A 449 -18.99 0.18 5.06
CA LEU A 449 -18.72 0.51 3.66
C LEU A 449 -19.52 1.72 3.19
N GLU A 450 -20.80 1.84 3.58
CA GLU A 450 -21.64 3.01 3.28
C GLU A 450 -21.00 4.30 3.83
N TRP A 451 -20.50 4.26 5.07
CA TRP A 451 -19.81 5.41 5.65
C TRP A 451 -18.52 5.75 4.93
N LEU A 452 -17.72 4.75 4.56
CA LEU A 452 -16.49 5.01 3.81
C LEU A 452 -16.82 5.67 2.46
N GLU A 453 -17.83 5.17 1.74
CA GLU A 453 -18.29 5.77 0.49
C GLU A 453 -18.78 7.22 0.68
N CYS A 454 -19.55 7.49 1.74
CA CYS A 454 -19.99 8.84 2.09
C CYS A 454 -18.81 9.77 2.41
N GLN A 455 -17.87 9.35 3.26
CA GLN A 455 -16.71 10.16 3.65
C GLN A 455 -15.81 10.49 2.46
N LEU A 456 -15.55 9.52 1.58
CA LEU A 456 -14.77 9.78 0.37
C LEU A 456 -15.49 10.75 -0.58
N SER A 457 -16.81 10.61 -0.73
CA SER A 457 -17.62 11.53 -1.53
C SER A 457 -17.62 12.95 -0.97
N GLU A 458 -17.68 13.12 0.35
CA GLU A 458 -17.58 14.41 1.03
C GLU A 458 -16.21 15.05 0.82
N ASN A 459 -15.14 14.28 0.98
CA ASN A 459 -13.77 14.74 0.74
C ASN A 459 -13.56 15.20 -0.71
N GLU A 460 -14.07 14.44 -1.69
CA GLU A 460 -14.01 14.81 -3.11
C GLU A 460 -14.72 16.15 -3.37
N GLN A 461 -15.92 16.35 -2.80
CA GLN A 461 -16.69 17.58 -2.95
C GLN A 461 -15.97 18.79 -2.36
N LEU A 462 -15.35 18.65 -1.18
CA LEU A 462 -14.56 19.71 -0.55
C LEU A 462 -13.39 20.14 -1.44
N VAL A 463 -12.68 19.17 -2.03
CA VAL A 463 -11.58 19.45 -2.96
C VAL A 463 -12.10 20.15 -4.23
N LEU A 464 -13.20 19.69 -4.82
CA LEU A 464 -13.78 20.30 -6.03
C LEU A 464 -14.33 21.71 -5.82
N GLN A 465 -14.96 21.98 -4.67
CA GLN A 465 -15.43 23.32 -4.31
C GLN A 465 -14.27 24.29 -4.12
N SER A 466 -13.19 23.84 -3.47
CA SER A 466 -11.98 24.65 -3.30
C SER A 466 -11.32 25.02 -4.64
N ALA A 467 -11.32 24.10 -5.62
CA ALA A 467 -10.75 24.32 -6.95
C ALA A 467 -11.54 25.32 -7.81
N LYS A 468 -12.86 25.44 -7.61
CA LYS A 468 -13.70 26.42 -8.32
C LYS A 468 -13.47 27.85 -7.84
N THR A 469 -13.01 28.01 -6.60
CA THR A 469 -12.83 29.32 -5.95
C THR A 469 -11.43 29.88 -6.17
N SER A 470 -10.42 29.00 -6.28
CA SER A 470 -8.99 29.37 -6.42
C SER A 470 -8.57 29.85 -7.82
N THR A 471 -9.40 29.71 -8.86
CA THR A 471 -9.12 30.25 -10.21
C THR A 471 -9.14 31.79 -10.29
N SER A 472 -9.29 32.49 -9.16
CA SER A 472 -9.46 33.94 -9.08
C SER A 472 -8.39 34.72 -8.30
N ALA A 473 -7.34 34.11 -7.75
CA ALA A 473 -6.35 34.80 -6.90
C ALA A 473 -4.88 34.52 -7.27
N PRO A 474 -3.96 35.50 -7.13
CA PRO A 474 -2.54 35.30 -7.42
C PRO A 474 -1.82 34.62 -6.24
N ALA A 475 -0.82 33.79 -6.57
CA ALA A 475 -0.04 33.00 -5.62
C ALA A 475 0.91 33.87 -4.78
N ALA A 476 0.91 33.67 -3.45
CA ALA A 476 1.94 34.17 -2.54
C ALA A 476 2.71 32.98 -1.95
N SER A 477 4.04 33.06 -1.97
CA SER A 477 4.95 32.04 -1.45
C SER A 477 5.36 32.34 0.00
N VAL A 478 5.36 31.32 0.84
CA VAL A 478 6.01 31.33 2.16
C VAL A 478 6.91 30.09 2.24
N ALA A 479 8.18 30.30 2.57
CA ALA A 479 9.20 29.26 2.68
C ALA A 479 9.14 28.56 4.05
N PRO A 480 9.34 27.22 4.12
CA PRO A 480 9.53 26.53 5.39
C PRO A 480 11.00 26.58 5.86
N THR A 481 11.19 26.45 7.17
CA THR A 481 12.45 26.46 7.92
C THR A 481 13.32 25.21 7.64
N GLU A 482 14.64 25.42 7.55
CA GLU A 482 15.66 24.40 7.26
C GLU A 482 15.89 23.42 8.42
N GLU A 483 15.82 22.12 8.15
CA GLU A 483 16.43 21.07 8.97
C GLU A 483 16.96 19.91 8.10
N ALA A 484 17.98 19.20 8.59
CA ALA A 484 18.88 18.39 7.80
C ALA A 484 18.23 17.13 7.17
N LEU A 485 18.14 17.12 5.83
CA LEU A 485 17.71 15.98 5.01
C LEU A 485 18.69 14.80 5.09
N SER A 486 18.14 13.58 5.10
CA SER A 486 18.90 12.33 4.91
C SER A 486 19.57 12.27 3.53
N PRO A 487 20.61 11.44 3.31
CA PRO A 487 21.35 11.42 2.04
C PRO A 487 20.52 11.00 0.82
N ALA A 488 19.44 10.24 1.04
CA ALA A 488 18.40 9.98 0.06
C ALA A 488 17.06 10.30 0.69
N THR A 489 16.18 11.01 -0.03
CA THR A 489 14.83 11.35 0.40
C THR A 489 13.89 11.12 -0.78
N VAL A 490 12.79 10.43 -0.53
CA VAL A 490 11.74 10.19 -1.53
C VAL A 490 10.48 10.95 -1.12
N LEU A 491 10.01 11.78 -2.04
CA LEU A 491 8.75 12.51 -1.95
C LEU A 491 7.69 11.63 -2.61
N ALA A 492 6.78 11.11 -1.79
CA ALA A 492 5.68 10.24 -2.21
C ALA A 492 4.34 10.99 -2.11
#